data_AF-A0A378TZF6-F1
#
_entry.id   AF-A0A378TZF6-F1
#
_cell.length_a   1.000
_cell.length_b   1.000
_cell.length_c   1.000
_cell.angle_alpha   90.00
_cell.angle_beta   90.00
_cell.angle_gamma   90.00
#
_symmetry.space_group_name_H-M   'P 1'
#
loop_
_entity.id
_entity.type
_entity.pdbx_description
1 polymer ?
#
loop_
_entity_poly.entity_id
_entity_poly.type
_entity_poly.pdbx_seq_one_letter_code
_entity_poly.pdbx_strand_id
1 'polypeptide(L)'
;MIADDNPRLPFLNQVLSAVQKLPDAAVLSHYFAEYTPLPDMSLLLTHPDCDGPLVVSAVSVQGGDVVFQPFPADGKPHWRLDCESGEIFYTCDLDEAVGFVEDWLDFCQSTRLIRQDLPLRVAAEDLPPPSAVLPQQLVWSEGTPPDMADWPAGDKAALAADYAAADRERIAEGFPRDKRGNAAKGSTVVLAWYGPPVGYMRRRPALVVRAAAKNTLVFAAEKLIVENQTHCWADERWRWHSGEEWPSESVRNGTAGDEERAAQASAALAEGRFDDALALYGIGWDKYLAQVLNGLPLNMSDAVHCDDWREELVRLMANLAPWRLAKAVLQGKRRPRLLLFSGQQRQSKVCVLLERGGEGLRLVVDYSGSNERLPQSRFLREI
;
A
#
# COMPACT_ATOMS: atom_id res chain seq x y z
N MET A 1 -10.04 -44.03 -29.90
CA MET A 1 -9.64 -42.97 -30.84
C MET A 1 -10.46 -41.73 -30.50
N ILE A 2 -9.86 -40.79 -29.77
CA ILE A 2 -10.40 -39.43 -29.68
C ILE A 2 -9.96 -38.77 -30.99
N ALA A 3 -10.90 -38.25 -31.78
CA ALA A 3 -10.62 -37.73 -33.11
C ALA A 3 -9.57 -36.61 -33.08
N ASP A 4 -8.64 -36.65 -34.03
CA ASP A 4 -7.54 -35.70 -34.25
C ASP A 4 -8.01 -34.24 -34.50
N ASP A 5 -9.31 -34.01 -34.70
CA ASP A 5 -9.90 -32.69 -34.92
C ASP A 5 -10.37 -32.01 -33.61
N ASN A 6 -9.99 -32.55 -32.44
CA ASN A 6 -10.30 -31.90 -31.18
C ASN A 6 -9.30 -30.75 -30.92
N PRO A 7 -9.70 -29.46 -31.03
CA PRO A 7 -8.79 -28.33 -30.82
C PRO A 7 -8.18 -28.29 -29.40
N ARG A 8 -8.71 -29.09 -28.47
CA ARG A 8 -8.25 -29.22 -27.07
C ARG A 8 -6.96 -30.02 -26.90
N LEU A 9 -6.71 -31.00 -27.78
CA LEU A 9 -5.56 -31.91 -27.68
C LEU A 9 -4.23 -31.23 -28.05
N PRO A 10 -4.15 -30.47 -29.15
CA PRO A 10 -2.95 -29.70 -29.50
C PRO A 10 -2.58 -28.67 -28.42
N PHE A 11 -3.57 -28.05 -27.77
CA PHE A 11 -3.34 -27.05 -26.71
C PHE A 11 -2.94 -27.64 -25.37
N LEU A 12 -3.60 -28.71 -24.90
CA LEU A 12 -3.14 -29.44 -23.71
C LEU A 12 -1.69 -29.91 -23.90
N ASN A 13 -1.35 -30.35 -25.12
CA ASN A 13 0.02 -30.70 -25.49
C ASN A 13 0.98 -29.50 -25.50
N GLN A 14 0.54 -28.28 -25.85
CA GLN A 14 1.35 -27.06 -25.77
C GLN A 14 1.59 -26.63 -24.33
N VAL A 15 0.55 -26.62 -23.48
CA VAL A 15 0.69 -26.35 -22.03
C VAL A 15 1.61 -27.40 -21.39
N LEU A 16 1.40 -28.69 -21.70
CA LEU A 16 2.29 -29.76 -21.25
C LEU A 16 3.71 -29.59 -21.79
N SER A 17 3.88 -29.14 -23.04
CA SER A 17 5.19 -28.89 -23.63
C SER A 17 5.90 -27.68 -23.00
N ALA A 18 5.18 -26.63 -22.63
CA ALA A 18 5.72 -25.47 -21.91
C ALA A 18 6.17 -25.90 -20.50
N VAL A 19 5.33 -26.67 -19.78
CA VAL A 19 5.68 -27.21 -18.46
C VAL A 19 6.88 -28.17 -18.52
N GLN A 20 6.99 -28.98 -19.58
CA GLN A 20 8.12 -29.91 -19.80
C GLN A 20 9.46 -29.23 -20.10
N LYS A 21 9.48 -27.95 -20.50
CA LYS A 21 10.71 -27.21 -20.83
C LYS A 21 11.40 -26.60 -19.61
N LEU A 22 10.81 -26.71 -18.42
CA LEU A 22 11.28 -26.04 -17.21
C LEU A 22 12.21 -26.96 -16.40
N PRO A 23 13.33 -26.44 -15.88
CA PRO A 23 14.19 -27.18 -14.97
C PRO A 23 13.46 -27.37 -13.62
N ASP A 24 13.56 -28.58 -13.06
CA ASP A 24 12.84 -29.07 -11.87
C ASP A 24 11.33 -29.29 -12.10
N ALA A 25 11.02 -30.47 -12.65
CA ALA A 25 9.67 -30.92 -12.99
C ALA A 25 8.71 -30.91 -11.78
N ALA A 26 7.87 -29.87 -11.73
CA ALA A 26 6.56 -29.87 -11.09
C ALA A 26 5.79 -31.16 -11.40
N VAL A 27 5.38 -31.89 -10.35
CA VAL A 27 4.63 -33.14 -10.49
C VAL A 27 3.26 -32.86 -11.12
N LEU A 28 3.11 -33.24 -12.38
CA LEU A 28 1.86 -33.16 -13.14
C LEU A 28 0.91 -34.31 -12.76
N SER A 29 0.19 -34.22 -11.65
CA SER A 29 -0.94 -35.15 -11.44
C SER A 29 -2.13 -34.70 -12.27
N HIS A 30 -2.48 -35.48 -13.29
CA HIS A 30 -3.73 -35.29 -14.03
C HIS A 30 -4.83 -36.05 -13.28
N TYR A 31 -5.87 -35.36 -12.80
CA TYR A 31 -7.04 -36.02 -12.25
C TYR A 31 -8.16 -36.03 -13.28
N PHE A 32 -8.40 -37.19 -13.89
CA PHE A 32 -9.66 -37.45 -14.58
C PHE A 32 -10.65 -37.93 -13.52
N ALA A 33 -11.61 -37.08 -13.13
CA ALA A 33 -12.65 -37.53 -12.21
C ALA A 33 -13.52 -38.59 -12.89
N GLU A 34 -13.42 -39.84 -12.45
CA GLU A 34 -14.19 -40.99 -12.99
C GLU A 34 -15.71 -40.94 -12.69
N TYR A 35 -16.25 -39.83 -12.17
CA TYR A 35 -17.64 -39.77 -11.71
C TYR A 35 -18.40 -38.55 -12.23
N THR A 36 -18.70 -38.49 -13.53
CA THR A 36 -19.91 -37.90 -14.16
C THR A 36 -19.79 -37.95 -15.70
N PRO A 37 -20.89 -37.87 -16.49
CA PRO A 37 -20.89 -38.28 -17.90
C PRO A 37 -20.21 -37.31 -18.88
N LEU A 38 -19.43 -36.35 -18.39
CA LEU A 38 -18.60 -35.47 -19.21
C LEU A 38 -17.26 -35.33 -18.49
N PRO A 39 -16.12 -35.73 -19.07
CA PRO A 39 -14.83 -35.56 -18.41
C PRO A 39 -14.55 -34.06 -18.31
N ASP A 40 -14.70 -33.52 -17.10
CA ASP A 40 -14.16 -32.22 -16.71
C ASP A 40 -12.64 -32.30 -16.88
N MET A 41 -12.14 -31.82 -18.02
CA MET A 41 -10.71 -31.76 -18.26
C MET A 41 -10.16 -30.57 -17.47
N SER A 42 -9.72 -30.87 -16.25
CA SER A 42 -8.99 -29.92 -15.42
C SER A 42 -7.55 -30.40 -15.26
N LEU A 43 -6.59 -29.52 -15.52
CA LEU A 43 -5.18 -29.75 -15.27
C LEU A 43 -4.83 -29.15 -13.92
N LEU A 44 -4.22 -29.94 -13.05
CA LEU A 44 -3.69 -29.48 -11.76
C LEU A 44 -2.18 -29.32 -11.89
N LEU A 45 -1.71 -28.09 -11.77
CA LEU A 45 -0.29 -27.75 -11.78
C LEU A 45 0.17 -27.50 -10.33
N THR A 46 1.14 -28.27 -9.85
CA THR A 46 1.74 -28.07 -8.51
C THR A 46 3.21 -27.76 -8.64
N HIS A 47 3.70 -26.74 -7.94
CA HIS A 47 5.12 -26.39 -7.93
C HIS A 47 5.68 -26.49 -6.50
N PRO A 48 6.88 -27.07 -6.28
CA PRO A 48 7.45 -27.24 -4.92
C PRO A 48 7.55 -25.94 -4.11
N ASP A 49 7.77 -24.83 -4.81
CA ASP A 49 7.94 -23.49 -4.22
C ASP A 49 6.63 -22.74 -3.96
N CYS A 50 5.50 -23.26 -4.46
CA CYS A 50 4.17 -22.72 -4.21
C CYS A 50 3.41 -23.60 -3.22
N ASP A 51 2.66 -23.00 -2.28
CA ASP A 51 1.83 -23.75 -1.32
C ASP A 51 0.57 -24.34 -2.00
N GLY A 52 0.11 -23.68 -3.06
CA GLY A 52 -1.15 -23.98 -3.74
C GLY A 52 -1.00 -24.38 -5.20
N PRO A 53 -1.88 -25.26 -5.70
CA PRO A 53 -1.90 -25.59 -7.12
C PRO A 53 -2.52 -24.48 -7.97
N LEU A 54 -2.17 -24.46 -9.25
CA LEU A 54 -2.94 -23.80 -10.30
C LEU A 54 -3.87 -24.83 -10.96
N VAL A 55 -5.18 -24.56 -10.91
CA VAL A 55 -6.20 -25.39 -11.57
C VAL A 55 -6.56 -24.74 -12.90
N VAL A 56 -6.35 -25.44 -14.00
CA VAL A 56 -6.74 -24.99 -15.35
C VAL A 56 -7.90 -25.83 -15.84
N SER A 57 -9.08 -25.22 -15.98
CA SER A 57 -10.31 -25.90 -16.40
C SER A 57 -10.86 -25.30 -17.70
N ALA A 58 -11.34 -26.16 -18.59
CA ALA A 58 -12.15 -25.72 -19.72
C ALA A 58 -13.61 -25.49 -19.27
N VAL A 59 -14.15 -24.30 -19.52
CA VAL A 59 -15.51 -23.90 -19.16
C VAL A 59 -16.24 -23.28 -20.36
N SER A 60 -17.54 -23.07 -20.23
CA SER A 60 -18.32 -22.26 -21.16
C SER A 60 -19.12 -21.17 -20.47
N VAL A 61 -19.33 -20.06 -21.16
CA VAL A 61 -20.16 -18.95 -20.69
C VAL A 61 -21.45 -18.93 -21.50
N GLN A 62 -22.58 -19.19 -20.85
CA GLN A 62 -23.92 -19.12 -21.47
C GLN A 62 -24.74 -18.06 -20.75
N GLY A 63 -25.16 -17.00 -21.47
CA GLY A 63 -26.04 -15.97 -20.89
C GLY A 63 -25.45 -15.15 -19.73
N GLY A 64 -24.13 -15.15 -19.55
CA GLY A 64 -23.45 -14.49 -18.42
C GLY A 64 -23.13 -15.42 -17.24
N ASP A 65 -23.63 -16.65 -17.25
CA ASP A 65 -23.32 -17.68 -16.25
C ASP A 65 -22.18 -18.58 -16.74
N VAL A 66 -21.26 -18.92 -15.84
CA VAL A 66 -20.19 -19.90 -16.08
C VAL A 66 -20.77 -21.30 -15.88
N VAL A 67 -20.85 -22.06 -16.96
CA VAL A 67 -21.31 -23.44 -16.95
C VAL A 67 -20.09 -24.35 -17.15
N PHE A 68 -19.91 -25.32 -16.26
CA PHE A 68 -19.01 -26.47 -16.46
C PHE A 68 -19.63 -27.46 -17.47
N GLN A 69 -20.12 -26.92 -18.58
CA GLN A 69 -20.43 -27.65 -19.78
C GLN A 69 -19.37 -27.20 -20.77
N PRO A 70 -18.41 -28.04 -21.13
CA PRO A 70 -17.24 -27.52 -21.79
C PRO A 70 -17.56 -27.10 -23.26
N PHE A 71 -18.76 -27.41 -23.79
CA PHE A 71 -19.20 -27.07 -25.16
C PHE A 71 -20.72 -26.83 -25.23
N PRO A 72 -21.21 -25.58 -25.24
CA PRO A 72 -22.50 -25.28 -25.85
C PRO A 72 -22.39 -25.60 -27.33
N ALA A 73 -23.51 -25.93 -27.97
CA ALA A 73 -23.58 -26.04 -29.42
C ALA A 73 -23.05 -24.77 -30.13
N ASP A 74 -23.13 -23.61 -29.46
CA ASP A 74 -22.69 -22.31 -29.97
C ASP A 74 -21.82 -21.57 -28.91
N GLY A 75 -20.53 -21.35 -29.19
CA GLY A 75 -19.65 -20.52 -28.34
C GLY A 75 -18.16 -20.86 -28.43
N LYS A 76 -17.29 -19.88 -28.13
CA LYS A 76 -15.85 -20.12 -27.95
C LYS A 76 -15.60 -20.76 -26.58
N PRO A 77 -14.71 -21.76 -26.47
CA PRO A 77 -14.31 -22.29 -25.16
C PRO A 77 -13.71 -21.17 -24.33
N HIS A 78 -14.07 -21.11 -23.05
CA HIS A 78 -13.46 -20.20 -22.08
C HIS A 78 -12.58 -21.03 -21.15
N TRP A 79 -11.47 -20.46 -20.74
CA TRP A 79 -10.54 -21.04 -19.80
C TRP A 79 -10.75 -20.39 -18.45
N ARG A 80 -10.81 -21.21 -17.42
CA ARG A 80 -10.81 -20.77 -16.04
C ARG A 80 -9.50 -21.23 -15.41
N LEU A 81 -8.72 -20.28 -14.92
CA LEU A 81 -7.47 -20.53 -14.21
C LEU A 81 -7.67 -20.07 -12.76
N ASP A 82 -7.74 -21.03 -11.84
CA ASP A 82 -7.92 -20.78 -10.40
C ASP A 82 -6.58 -20.98 -9.68
N CYS A 83 -6.11 -19.93 -9.01
CA CYS A 83 -5.00 -20.00 -8.06
C CYS A 83 -5.55 -20.19 -6.63
N GLU A 84 -4.79 -20.85 -5.76
CA GLU A 84 -5.15 -20.96 -4.32
C GLU A 84 -5.24 -19.60 -3.62
N SER A 85 -4.58 -18.56 -4.16
CA SER A 85 -4.74 -17.16 -3.73
C SER A 85 -6.20 -16.65 -3.83
N GLY A 86 -7.09 -17.41 -4.46
CA GLY A 86 -8.47 -17.04 -4.75
C GLY A 86 -8.58 -16.19 -6.02
N GLU A 87 -7.47 -15.99 -6.74
CA GLU A 87 -7.47 -15.35 -8.04
C GLU A 87 -8.03 -16.29 -9.08
N ILE A 88 -9.03 -15.79 -9.81
CA ILE A 88 -9.67 -16.52 -10.91
C ILE A 88 -9.50 -15.68 -12.17
N PHE A 89 -8.82 -16.26 -13.15
CA PHE A 89 -8.67 -15.66 -14.47
C PHE A 89 -9.57 -16.38 -15.48
N TYR A 90 -10.25 -15.59 -16.30
CA TYR A 90 -11.13 -16.08 -17.35
C TYR A 90 -10.73 -15.47 -18.69
N THR A 91 -10.48 -16.31 -19.68
CA THR A 91 -10.23 -15.83 -21.05
C THR A 91 -10.75 -16.81 -22.08
N CYS A 92 -11.11 -16.32 -23.26
CA CYS A 92 -11.34 -17.15 -24.45
C CYS A 92 -10.18 -17.08 -25.45
N ASP A 93 -9.12 -16.32 -25.10
CA ASP A 93 -7.87 -16.23 -25.84
C ASP A 93 -6.88 -17.27 -25.30
N LEU A 94 -6.26 -17.99 -26.23
CA LEU A 94 -5.34 -19.06 -25.90
C LEU A 94 -3.99 -18.52 -25.43
N ASP A 95 -3.51 -17.46 -26.07
CA ASP A 95 -2.20 -16.88 -25.79
C ASP A 95 -2.21 -16.20 -24.41
N GLU A 96 -3.33 -15.57 -24.03
CA GLU A 96 -3.54 -15.04 -22.68
C GLU A 96 -3.55 -16.15 -21.61
N ALA A 97 -4.13 -17.31 -21.91
CA ALA A 97 -4.14 -18.44 -20.98
C ALA A 97 -2.74 -19.05 -20.79
N VAL A 98 -1.92 -19.13 -21.85
CA VAL A 98 -0.52 -19.59 -21.75
C VAL A 98 0.32 -18.58 -20.97
N GLY A 99 0.20 -17.29 -21.29
CA GLY A 99 0.92 -16.23 -20.56
C GLY A 99 0.64 -16.29 -19.06
N PHE A 100 -0.60 -16.55 -18.65
CA PHE A 100 -0.94 -16.72 -17.24
C PHE A 100 -0.21 -17.89 -16.56
N VAL A 101 -0.02 -19.02 -17.27
CA VAL A 101 0.72 -20.17 -16.73
C VAL A 101 2.21 -19.83 -16.60
N GLU A 102 2.79 -19.13 -17.58
CA GLU A 102 4.18 -18.65 -17.53
C GLU A 102 4.37 -17.68 -16.35
N ASP A 103 3.48 -16.69 -16.21
CA ASP A 103 3.50 -15.77 -15.09
C ASP A 103 3.38 -16.52 -13.74
N TRP A 104 2.53 -17.56 -13.66
CA TRP A 104 2.38 -18.38 -12.44
C TRP A 104 3.66 -19.12 -12.07
N LEU A 105 4.40 -19.61 -13.06
CA LEU A 105 5.67 -20.26 -12.83
C LEU A 105 6.73 -19.26 -12.36
N ASP A 106 6.79 -18.07 -12.97
CA ASP A 106 7.68 -16.99 -12.52
C ASP A 106 7.35 -16.57 -11.08
N PHE A 107 6.06 -16.50 -10.74
CA PHE A 107 5.61 -16.29 -9.36
C PHE A 107 6.08 -17.42 -8.43
N CYS A 108 5.97 -18.69 -8.84
CA CYS A 108 6.46 -19.81 -8.04
C CYS A 108 7.98 -19.78 -7.81
N GLN A 109 8.76 -19.37 -8.80
CA GLN A 109 10.19 -19.15 -8.63
C GLN A 109 10.48 -17.97 -7.70
N SER A 110 9.68 -16.90 -7.77
CA SER A 110 9.80 -15.78 -6.84
C SER A 110 9.50 -16.19 -5.39
N THR A 111 8.53 -17.09 -5.17
CA THR A 111 8.18 -17.63 -3.83
C THR A 111 9.28 -18.48 -3.23
N ARG A 112 10.11 -19.15 -4.05
CA ARG A 112 11.34 -19.78 -3.59
C ARG A 112 12.27 -18.79 -2.89
N LEU A 113 12.47 -17.61 -3.47
CA LEU A 113 13.33 -16.55 -2.89
C LEU A 113 12.70 -16.00 -1.59
N ILE A 114 11.38 -15.85 -1.57
CA ILE A 114 10.63 -15.38 -0.39
C ILE A 114 10.79 -16.34 0.81
N ARG A 115 10.92 -17.65 0.56
CA ARG A 115 11.15 -18.67 1.60
C ARG A 115 12.57 -18.66 2.19
N GLN A 116 13.52 -17.88 1.64
CA GLN A 116 14.91 -17.83 2.11
C GLN A 116 15.20 -16.76 3.17
N ASP A 117 14.19 -16.28 3.91
CA ASP A 117 14.35 -15.20 4.90
C ASP A 117 15.06 -13.96 4.31
N LEU A 118 14.46 -13.39 3.26
CA LEU A 118 15.01 -12.21 2.57
C LEU A 118 15.31 -11.08 3.56
N PRO A 119 16.51 -10.47 3.51
CA PRO A 119 16.84 -9.36 4.39
C PRO A 119 16.02 -8.13 4.01
N LEU A 120 15.66 -7.32 5.01
CA LEU A 120 15.06 -6.00 4.77
C LEU A 120 16.18 -4.98 4.52
N ARG A 121 16.88 -5.14 3.39
CA ARG A 121 18.01 -4.29 2.98
C ARG A 121 17.97 -3.96 1.50
N VAL A 122 18.52 -2.81 1.13
CA VAL A 122 18.75 -2.42 -0.27
C VAL A 122 20.16 -1.91 -0.45
N ALA A 123 20.66 -1.96 -1.69
CA ALA A 123 21.93 -1.38 -2.05
C ALA A 123 21.87 0.15 -1.97
N ALA A 124 23.00 0.81 -1.70
CA ALA A 124 23.04 2.27 -1.52
C ALA A 124 22.63 3.02 -2.81
N GLU A 125 22.91 2.44 -3.97
CA GLU A 125 22.53 2.94 -5.29
C GLU A 125 21.01 2.92 -5.55
N ASP A 126 20.27 2.08 -4.85
CA ASP A 126 18.80 2.02 -4.93
C ASP A 126 18.12 3.06 -4.04
N LEU A 127 18.86 3.70 -3.12
CA LEU A 127 18.29 4.69 -2.23
C LEU A 127 17.95 5.98 -2.99
N PRO A 128 16.82 6.63 -2.65
CA PRO A 128 16.50 7.92 -3.25
C PRO A 128 17.61 8.92 -2.91
N PRO A 129 18.06 9.73 -3.89
CA PRO A 129 19.05 10.75 -3.61
C PRO A 129 18.50 11.73 -2.56
N PRO A 130 19.35 12.28 -1.67
CA PRO A 130 18.94 13.34 -0.77
C PRO A 130 18.35 14.50 -1.60
N SER A 131 17.08 14.81 -1.37
CA SER A 131 16.40 15.86 -2.14
C SER A 131 16.94 17.22 -1.75
N ALA A 132 17.79 17.81 -2.59
CA ALA A 132 18.24 19.20 -2.51
C ALA A 132 17.24 20.17 -3.18
N VAL A 133 15.96 19.83 -3.20
CA VAL A 133 14.95 20.60 -3.95
C VAL A 133 14.65 21.88 -3.18
N LEU A 134 15.06 23.02 -3.73
CA LEU A 134 14.73 24.32 -3.17
C LEU A 134 13.20 24.49 -3.13
N PRO A 135 12.60 24.78 -1.96
CA PRO A 135 11.17 24.94 -1.83
C PRO A 135 10.72 26.16 -2.65
N GLN A 136 9.69 25.97 -3.50
CA GLN A 136 9.07 27.10 -4.17
C GLN A 136 8.24 27.92 -3.17
N GLN A 137 8.21 29.23 -3.39
CA GLN A 137 7.39 30.14 -2.57
C GLN A 137 5.92 29.74 -2.67
N LEU A 138 5.27 29.62 -1.51
CA LEU A 138 3.84 29.40 -1.40
C LEU A 138 3.12 30.72 -1.21
N VAL A 139 1.95 30.86 -1.84
CA VAL A 139 1.11 32.04 -1.77
C VAL A 139 -0.19 31.69 -1.08
N TRP A 140 -0.71 32.62 -0.31
CA TRP A 140 -1.99 32.48 0.39
C TRP A 140 -3.08 33.17 -0.42
N SER A 141 -4.17 32.48 -0.71
CA SER A 141 -5.38 33.14 -1.20
C SER A 141 -6.39 33.30 -0.07
N GLU A 142 -7.21 34.34 -0.17
CA GLU A 142 -8.39 34.47 0.67
C GLU A 142 -9.34 33.32 0.32
N GLY A 143 -9.50 32.38 1.25
CA GLY A 143 -10.48 31.31 1.14
C GLY A 143 -11.85 31.85 1.48
N THR A 144 -12.89 31.25 0.88
CA THR A 144 -14.25 31.43 1.37
C THR A 144 -14.29 30.91 2.80
N PRO A 145 -14.71 31.73 3.79
CA PRO A 145 -14.90 31.24 5.14
C PRO A 145 -15.90 30.07 5.12
N PRO A 146 -15.63 29.02 5.92
CA PRO A 146 -16.41 27.80 5.91
C PRO A 146 -17.88 28.04 6.24
N ASP A 147 -18.77 27.28 5.60
CA ASP A 147 -20.16 27.20 6.06
C ASP A 147 -20.21 26.41 7.38
N MET A 148 -20.32 27.17 8.46
CA MET A 148 -20.39 26.65 9.82
C MET A 148 -21.83 26.59 10.32
N ALA A 149 -22.87 26.84 9.51
CA ALA A 149 -24.24 27.06 10.00
C ALA A 149 -24.68 26.00 11.04
N ASP A 150 -24.42 24.72 10.75
CA ASP A 150 -24.81 23.57 11.59
C ASP A 150 -23.82 23.20 12.71
N TRP A 151 -22.80 24.01 12.98
CA TRP A 151 -21.78 23.70 14.00
C TRP A 151 -22.18 24.29 15.37
N PRO A 152 -21.87 23.60 16.48
CA PRO A 152 -22.07 24.14 17.83
C PRO A 152 -21.37 25.50 18.00
N ALA A 153 -21.98 26.42 18.77
CA ALA A 153 -21.44 27.76 18.98
C ALA A 153 -20.03 27.75 19.61
N GLY A 154 -19.75 26.80 20.51
CA GLY A 154 -18.42 26.61 21.10
C GLY A 154 -17.36 26.24 20.07
N ASP A 155 -17.67 25.32 19.16
CA ASP A 155 -16.74 24.87 18.10
C ASP A 155 -16.47 26.01 17.09
N LYS A 156 -17.48 26.84 16.78
CA LYS A 156 -17.32 28.04 15.95
C LYS A 156 -16.34 29.04 16.56
N ALA A 157 -16.48 29.30 17.86
CA ALA A 157 -15.61 30.23 18.58
C ALA A 157 -14.17 29.72 18.68
N ALA A 158 -13.99 28.43 19.00
CA ALA A 158 -12.68 27.79 19.03
C ALA A 158 -12.00 27.84 17.65
N LEU A 159 -12.74 27.55 16.58
CA LEU A 159 -12.21 27.63 15.23
C LEU A 159 -11.78 29.05 14.85
N ALA A 160 -12.58 30.05 15.20
CA ALA A 160 -12.23 31.44 14.92
C ALA A 160 -10.95 31.87 15.64
N ALA A 161 -10.76 31.41 16.89
CA ALA A 161 -9.54 31.66 17.67
C ALA A 161 -8.32 30.98 17.03
N ASP A 162 -8.42 29.69 16.70
CA ASP A 162 -7.35 28.93 16.07
C ASP A 162 -6.98 29.49 14.68
N TYR A 163 -7.99 29.93 13.89
CA TYR A 163 -7.76 30.60 12.61
C TYR A 163 -7.03 31.93 12.77
N ALA A 164 -7.41 32.75 13.76
CA ALA A 164 -6.74 34.02 14.05
C ALA A 164 -5.31 33.83 14.53
N ALA A 165 -5.04 32.75 15.27
CA ALA A 165 -3.71 32.43 15.77
C ALA A 165 -2.81 31.69 14.77
N ALA A 166 -3.35 31.29 13.60
CA ALA A 166 -2.62 30.53 12.60
C ALA A 166 -1.47 31.34 11.95
N ASP A 167 -0.25 30.87 12.17
CA ASP A 167 0.99 31.37 11.60
C ASP A 167 1.20 30.81 10.19
N ARG A 168 0.96 31.66 9.20
CA ARG A 168 1.05 31.34 7.78
C ARG A 168 2.47 31.00 7.32
N GLU A 169 3.49 31.58 7.94
CA GLU A 169 4.88 31.33 7.56
C GLU A 169 5.29 29.93 8.00
N ARG A 170 5.04 29.60 9.28
CA ARG A 170 5.31 28.25 9.82
C ARG A 170 4.57 27.16 9.05
N ILE A 171 3.30 27.40 8.72
CA ILE A 171 2.52 26.45 7.92
C ILE A 171 3.15 26.26 6.54
N ALA A 172 3.55 27.33 5.86
CA ALA A 172 4.11 27.27 4.51
C ALA A 172 5.48 26.58 4.48
N GLU A 173 6.30 26.73 5.53
CA GLU A 173 7.58 26.05 5.69
C GLU A 173 7.39 24.53 5.80
N GLY A 174 6.48 24.08 6.67
CA GLY A 174 6.23 22.66 6.91
C GLY A 174 5.28 21.98 5.92
N PHE A 175 4.63 22.73 5.01
CA PHE A 175 3.57 22.19 4.16
C PHE A 175 4.11 21.08 3.23
N PRO A 176 3.37 19.97 3.00
CA PRO A 176 3.80 18.88 2.13
C PRO A 176 4.15 19.33 0.70
N ARG A 177 5.29 18.88 0.18
CA ARG A 177 5.82 19.26 -1.15
C ARG A 177 5.98 18.08 -2.09
N ASP A 178 5.84 18.35 -3.39
CA ASP A 178 6.16 17.38 -4.44
C ASP A 178 7.67 17.31 -4.73
N LYS A 179 8.07 16.38 -5.60
CA LYS A 179 9.47 16.21 -6.04
C LYS A 179 10.08 17.46 -6.71
N ARG A 180 9.27 18.46 -7.05
CA ARG A 180 9.68 19.72 -7.69
C ARG A 180 9.63 20.90 -6.70
N GLY A 181 9.37 20.64 -5.42
CA GLY A 181 9.32 21.64 -4.36
C GLY A 181 8.03 22.46 -4.34
N ASN A 182 7.03 22.11 -5.16
CA ASN A 182 5.72 22.76 -5.15
C ASN A 182 4.86 22.21 -4.01
N ALA A 183 3.81 22.94 -3.62
CA ALA A 183 2.78 22.37 -2.76
C ALA A 183 2.21 21.08 -3.40
N ALA A 184 2.28 19.97 -2.66
CA ALA A 184 1.85 18.68 -3.17
C ALA A 184 0.34 18.69 -3.47
N LYS A 185 -0.02 18.51 -4.75
CA LYS A 185 -1.41 18.60 -5.23
C LYS A 185 -2.34 17.68 -4.43
N GLY A 186 -3.47 18.22 -3.97
CA GLY A 186 -4.47 17.46 -3.22
C GLY A 186 -4.11 17.22 -1.74
N SER A 187 -2.94 17.69 -1.28
CA SER A 187 -2.58 17.60 0.13
C SER A 187 -3.50 18.46 0.98
N THR A 188 -4.00 17.86 2.06
CA THR A 188 -4.74 18.52 3.13
C THR A 188 -3.99 18.30 4.42
N VAL A 189 -3.70 19.38 5.13
CA VAL A 189 -3.10 19.36 6.47
C VAL A 189 -4.17 19.72 7.48
N VAL A 190 -4.44 18.84 8.43
CA VAL A 190 -5.34 19.13 9.54
C VAL A 190 -4.58 19.87 10.63
N LEU A 191 -4.99 21.10 10.94
CA LEU A 191 -4.39 21.90 12.00
C LEU A 191 -5.05 21.65 13.34
N ALA A 192 -6.38 21.54 13.37
CA ALA A 192 -7.16 21.27 14.58
C ALA A 192 -8.51 20.63 14.22
N TRP A 193 -9.14 19.94 15.18
CA TRP A 193 -10.52 19.45 15.06
C TRP A 193 -11.31 19.69 16.34
N TYR A 194 -12.63 19.75 16.20
CA TYR A 194 -13.54 20.22 17.23
C TYR A 194 -14.70 19.24 17.39
N GLY A 195 -15.28 19.23 18.59
CA GLY A 195 -16.42 18.42 18.94
C GLY A 195 -16.22 16.89 18.83
N PRO A 196 -17.27 16.12 19.18
CA PRO A 196 -17.31 14.68 18.96
C PRO A 196 -17.52 14.33 17.47
N PRO A 197 -17.22 13.09 17.05
CA PRO A 197 -17.58 12.60 15.71
C PRO A 197 -19.07 12.75 15.44
N VAL A 198 -19.44 13.29 14.28
CA VAL A 198 -20.82 13.49 13.84
C VAL A 198 -21.25 12.41 12.85
N GLY A 199 -22.39 11.78 13.13
CA GLY A 199 -23.02 10.79 12.26
C GLY A 199 -22.27 9.46 12.15
N TYR A 200 -22.81 8.54 11.34
CA TYR A 200 -22.25 7.19 11.16
C TYR A 200 -20.85 7.19 10.53
N MET A 201 -20.51 8.22 9.74
CA MET A 201 -19.21 8.36 9.09
C MET A 201 -18.09 8.87 10.01
N ARG A 202 -18.38 9.18 11.29
CA ARG A 202 -17.41 9.70 12.27
C ARG A 202 -16.67 10.97 11.82
N ARG A 203 -17.31 11.83 11.02
CA ARG A 203 -16.69 13.08 10.54
C ARG A 203 -16.63 14.10 11.67
N ARG A 204 -15.53 14.83 11.78
CA ARG A 204 -15.36 15.92 12.74
C ARG A 204 -15.19 17.25 12.02
N PRO A 205 -15.81 18.32 12.54
CA PRO A 205 -15.41 19.68 12.24
C PRO A 205 -13.90 19.88 12.42
N ALA A 206 -13.21 20.42 11.42
CA ALA A 206 -11.76 20.61 11.46
C ALA A 206 -11.33 21.89 10.74
N LEU A 207 -10.28 22.53 11.25
CA LEU A 207 -9.54 23.59 10.57
C LEU A 207 -8.42 22.93 9.75
N VAL A 208 -8.38 23.21 8.45
CA VAL A 208 -7.44 22.60 7.52
C VAL A 208 -6.77 23.63 6.61
N VAL A 209 -5.61 23.26 6.09
CA VAL A 209 -4.94 23.97 5.00
C VAL A 209 -4.79 23.04 3.80
N ARG A 210 -5.06 23.57 2.60
CA ARG A 210 -5.04 22.81 1.34
C ARG A 210 -4.22 23.47 0.26
N ALA A 211 -3.63 22.65 -0.60
CA ALA A 211 -3.14 23.09 -1.90
C ALA A 211 -4.32 23.21 -2.88
N ALA A 212 -4.83 24.43 -3.08
CA ALA A 212 -5.97 24.70 -3.98
C ALA A 212 -5.55 24.80 -5.45
N ALA A 213 -4.41 25.45 -5.69
CA ALA A 213 -3.78 25.58 -7.00
C ALA A 213 -2.26 25.39 -6.86
N LYS A 214 -1.54 25.51 -7.98
CA LYS A 214 -0.07 25.38 -7.96
C LYS A 214 0.52 26.43 -6.99
N ASN A 215 1.14 25.94 -5.92
CA ASN A 215 1.75 26.75 -4.86
C ASN A 215 0.79 27.70 -4.13
N THR A 216 -0.52 27.47 -4.20
CA THR A 216 -1.51 28.29 -3.49
C THR A 216 -2.11 27.51 -2.34
N LEU A 217 -1.96 28.05 -1.13
CA LEU A 217 -2.55 27.53 0.09
C LEU A 217 -3.84 28.26 0.44
N VAL A 218 -4.82 27.51 0.92
CA VAL A 218 -6.08 28.03 1.45
C VAL A 218 -6.38 27.42 2.80
N PHE A 219 -6.89 28.25 3.70
CA PHE A 219 -7.60 27.75 4.87
C PHE A 219 -9.01 27.29 4.46
N ALA A 220 -9.47 26.22 5.09
CA ALA A 220 -10.86 25.80 5.03
C ALA A 220 -11.28 25.24 6.39
N ALA A 221 -12.58 25.26 6.67
CA ALA A 221 -13.12 24.42 7.72
C ALA A 221 -14.18 23.47 7.21
N GLU A 222 -14.03 22.21 7.59
CA GLU A 222 -14.71 21.12 6.94
C GLU A 222 -15.05 20.00 7.92
N LYS A 223 -16.06 19.21 7.59
CA LYS A 223 -16.36 17.97 8.29
C LYS A 223 -15.65 16.82 7.57
N LEU A 224 -14.56 16.33 8.14
CA LEU A 224 -13.77 15.23 7.56
C LEU A 224 -13.52 14.10 8.57
N ILE A 225 -13.13 12.93 8.06
CA ILE A 225 -12.65 11.83 8.91
C ILE A 225 -11.18 12.10 9.19
N VAL A 226 -10.87 12.57 10.39
CA VAL A 226 -9.51 13.00 10.80
C VAL A 226 -8.54 11.82 10.71
N GLU A 227 -9.03 10.64 11.07
CA GLU A 227 -8.28 9.40 11.10
C GLU A 227 -7.83 8.94 9.69
N ASN A 228 -8.43 9.50 8.62
CA ASN A 228 -8.06 9.20 7.23
C ASN A 228 -7.00 10.16 6.66
N GLN A 229 -6.56 11.17 7.40
CA GLN A 229 -5.68 12.23 6.89
C GLN A 229 -4.20 11.86 7.05
N THR A 230 -3.43 12.01 5.98
CA THR A 230 -1.98 11.75 5.95
C THR A 230 -1.20 12.78 6.78
N HIS A 231 -1.64 14.04 6.75
CA HIS A 231 -0.99 15.15 7.43
C HIS A 231 -1.92 15.74 8.49
N CYS A 232 -1.52 15.60 9.74
CA CYS A 232 -2.30 16.00 10.89
C CYS A 232 -1.35 16.56 11.95
N TRP A 233 -1.48 17.86 12.22
CA TRP A 233 -0.61 18.63 13.11
C TRP A 233 -1.35 19.10 14.37
N ALA A 234 -2.54 18.57 14.66
CA ALA A 234 -3.29 18.99 15.84
C ALA A 234 -2.59 18.72 17.16
N ASP A 235 -1.79 17.63 17.22
CA ASP A 235 -0.97 17.31 18.39
C ASP A 235 0.40 18.02 18.36
N GLU A 236 0.69 18.78 17.30
CA GLU A 236 1.96 19.49 17.08
C GLU A 236 1.66 20.97 16.80
N ARG A 237 0.86 21.61 17.68
CA ARG A 237 0.39 23.01 17.52
C ARG A 237 1.52 24.01 17.22
N TRP A 238 2.71 23.78 17.74
CA TRP A 238 3.89 24.60 17.46
C TRP A 238 4.20 24.77 15.95
N ARG A 239 3.79 23.82 15.10
CA ARG A 239 3.95 23.87 13.64
C ARG A 239 3.15 24.99 12.96
N TRP A 240 2.12 25.51 13.62
CA TRP A 240 1.16 26.38 12.96
C TRP A 240 0.55 27.47 13.85
N HIS A 241 0.64 27.36 15.17
CA HIS A 241 0.00 28.31 16.09
C HIS A 241 1.02 29.34 16.58
N SER A 242 0.75 30.62 16.37
CA SER A 242 1.68 31.73 16.69
C SER A 242 1.94 31.91 18.19
N GLY A 243 0.99 31.52 19.04
CA GLY A 243 1.13 31.55 20.50
C GLY A 243 1.94 30.40 21.10
N GLU A 244 2.40 29.44 20.30
CA GLU A 244 3.20 28.31 20.76
C GLU A 244 4.70 28.60 20.60
N GLU A 245 5.47 28.24 21.63
CA GLU A 245 6.93 28.32 21.61
C GLU A 245 7.50 27.40 20.54
N TRP A 246 8.55 27.86 19.84
CA TRP A 246 9.25 27.05 18.86
C TRP A 246 10.15 26.03 19.56
N PRO A 247 9.88 24.71 19.47
CA PRO A 247 10.62 23.73 20.25
C PRO A 247 12.05 23.56 19.72
N SER A 248 12.93 23.05 20.58
CA SER A 248 14.28 22.65 20.16
C SER A 248 14.22 21.60 19.04
N GLU A 249 15.29 21.50 18.26
CA GLU A 249 15.38 20.55 17.16
C GLU A 249 15.16 19.09 17.60
N SER A 250 15.72 18.67 18.73
CA SER A 250 15.52 17.30 19.24
C SER A 250 14.07 17.01 19.63
N VAL A 251 13.34 18.01 20.16
CA VAL A 251 11.92 17.87 20.45
C VAL A 251 11.10 17.83 19.16
N ARG A 252 11.38 18.75 18.22
CA ARG A 252 10.73 18.77 16.92
C ARG A 252 10.92 17.46 16.19
N ASN A 253 12.13 16.89 16.21
CA ASN A 253 12.49 15.61 15.60
C ASN A 253 12.04 14.36 16.39
N GLY A 254 11.55 14.52 17.61
CA GLY A 254 11.12 13.42 18.49
C GLY A 254 12.28 12.59 19.07
N THR A 255 13.51 13.09 18.96
CA THR A 255 14.76 12.44 19.40
C THR A 255 15.22 12.87 20.78
N ALA A 256 14.54 13.82 21.43
CA ALA A 256 14.87 14.28 22.78
C ALA A 256 15.05 13.11 23.77
N GLY A 257 16.26 12.98 24.32
CA GLY A 257 16.63 11.91 25.26
C GLY A 257 16.96 10.56 24.62
N ASP A 258 17.07 10.48 23.29
CA ASP A 258 17.39 9.28 22.51
C ASP A 258 18.23 9.62 21.25
N GLU A 259 18.97 10.73 21.31
CA GLU A 259 19.64 11.33 20.15
C GLU A 259 20.68 10.40 19.53
N GLU A 260 21.47 9.71 20.36
CA GLU A 260 22.51 8.79 19.89
C GLU A 260 21.93 7.59 19.14
N ARG A 261 20.90 6.94 19.71
CA ARG A 261 20.22 5.81 19.07
C ARG A 261 19.48 6.25 17.81
N ALA A 262 18.86 7.43 17.81
CA ALA A 262 18.22 7.99 16.63
C ALA A 262 19.22 8.28 15.51
N ALA A 263 20.42 8.77 15.85
CA ALA A 263 21.52 8.96 14.90
C ALA A 263 22.00 7.62 14.32
N GLN A 264 22.19 6.58 15.16
CA GLN A 264 22.56 5.24 14.71
C GLN A 264 21.52 4.64 13.74
N ALA A 265 20.23 4.75 14.08
CA ALA A 265 19.15 4.29 13.21
C ALA A 265 19.13 5.09 11.90
N SER A 266 19.32 6.41 11.96
CA SER A 266 19.37 7.25 10.75
C SER A 266 20.52 6.86 9.82
N ALA A 267 21.70 6.54 10.36
CA ALA A 267 22.83 6.05 9.59
C ALA A 267 22.52 4.69 8.94
N ALA A 268 21.93 3.75 9.69
CA ALA A 268 21.51 2.46 9.13
C ALA A 268 20.48 2.61 7.99
N LEU A 269 19.50 3.50 8.13
CA LEU A 269 18.54 3.81 7.05
C LEU A 269 19.22 4.42 5.82
N ALA A 270 20.20 5.31 6.02
CA ALA A 270 20.96 5.93 4.94
C ALA A 270 21.88 4.95 4.19
N GLU A 271 22.22 3.82 4.82
CA GLU A 271 22.99 2.72 4.23
C GLU A 271 22.10 1.60 3.68
N GLY A 272 20.77 1.76 3.70
CA GLY A 272 19.83 0.76 3.23
C GLY A 272 19.68 -0.44 4.16
N ARG A 273 20.21 -0.38 5.40
CA ARG A 273 20.13 -1.43 6.43
C ARG A 273 18.87 -1.25 7.29
N PHE A 274 17.70 -1.47 6.70
CA PHE A 274 16.43 -1.14 7.34
C PHE A 274 16.09 -2.05 8.53
N ASP A 275 16.40 -3.34 8.44
CA ASP A 275 16.31 -4.29 9.55
C ASP A 275 17.07 -3.81 10.80
N ASP A 276 18.32 -3.37 10.65
CA ASP A 276 19.15 -2.88 11.75
C ASP A 276 18.52 -1.64 12.41
N ALA A 277 18.01 -0.70 11.59
CA ALA A 277 17.38 0.51 12.08
C ALA A 277 16.09 0.24 12.87
N LEU A 278 15.27 -0.71 12.41
CA LEU A 278 14.04 -1.12 13.10
C LEU A 278 14.35 -1.89 14.39
N ALA A 279 15.36 -2.75 14.37
CA ALA A 279 15.78 -3.56 15.51
C ALA A 279 16.24 -2.72 16.71
N LEU A 280 16.88 -1.56 16.47
CA LEU A 280 17.27 -0.61 17.53
C LEU A 280 16.08 -0.14 18.39
N TYR A 281 14.86 -0.22 17.85
CA TYR A 281 13.62 0.19 18.50
C TYR A 281 12.66 -0.97 18.77
N GLY A 282 13.09 -2.21 18.56
CA GLY A 282 12.26 -3.41 18.76
C GLY A 282 11.04 -3.46 17.83
N ILE A 283 11.16 -2.91 16.62
CA ILE A 283 10.09 -2.93 15.62
C ILE A 283 10.32 -4.13 14.71
N GLY A 284 9.38 -5.07 14.71
CA GLY A 284 9.40 -6.21 13.80
C GLY A 284 8.92 -5.84 12.41
N TRP A 285 9.06 -6.77 11.47
CA TRP A 285 8.50 -6.67 10.12
C TRP A 285 8.07 -8.04 9.60
N ASP A 286 7.30 -8.10 8.51
CA ASP A 286 6.83 -9.34 7.91
C ASP A 286 7.52 -9.70 6.59
N LYS A 287 7.47 -10.98 6.22
CA LYS A 287 8.11 -11.47 4.99
C LYS A 287 7.64 -10.72 3.75
N TYR A 288 6.38 -10.26 3.72
CA TYR A 288 5.81 -9.52 2.60
C TYR A 288 6.44 -8.13 2.44
N LEU A 289 6.87 -7.48 3.53
CA LEU A 289 7.65 -6.24 3.45
C LEU A 289 8.99 -6.48 2.71
N ALA A 290 9.72 -7.54 3.05
CA ALA A 290 10.97 -7.87 2.37
C ALA A 290 10.74 -8.31 0.92
N GLN A 291 9.65 -9.03 0.65
CA GLN A 291 9.24 -9.43 -0.69
C GLN A 291 9.04 -8.20 -1.61
N VAL A 292 8.24 -7.22 -1.19
CA VAL A 292 8.05 -5.98 -1.96
C VAL A 292 9.36 -5.21 -2.11
N LEU A 293 10.21 -5.17 -1.08
CA LEU A 293 11.49 -4.47 -1.13
C LEU A 293 12.45 -5.08 -2.18
N ASN A 294 12.35 -6.38 -2.41
CA ASN A 294 13.12 -7.11 -3.42
C ASN A 294 12.43 -7.11 -4.80
N GLY A 295 11.36 -6.33 -4.98
CA GLY A 295 10.64 -6.24 -6.27
C GLY A 295 9.87 -7.52 -6.62
N LEU A 296 9.48 -8.31 -5.62
CA LEU A 296 8.78 -9.57 -5.84
C LEU A 296 7.26 -9.38 -5.64
N PRO A 297 6.43 -10.01 -6.50
CA PRO A 297 4.97 -9.89 -6.45
C PRO A 297 4.38 -10.56 -5.22
N LEU A 298 3.39 -9.94 -4.57
CA LEU A 298 2.62 -10.57 -3.48
C LEU A 298 1.68 -11.68 -3.98
N ASN A 299 1.15 -11.50 -5.18
CA ASN A 299 0.36 -12.47 -5.94
C ASN A 299 0.57 -12.22 -7.44
N MET A 300 -0.04 -13.06 -8.28
CA MET A 300 0.04 -12.97 -9.73
C MET A 300 -0.29 -11.59 -10.29
N SER A 301 -1.44 -11.07 -9.92
CA SER A 301 -1.94 -9.80 -10.46
C SER A 301 -1.14 -8.57 -10.04
N ASP A 302 -0.35 -8.67 -8.98
CA ASP A 302 0.44 -7.57 -8.44
C ASP A 302 1.82 -7.46 -9.13
N ALA A 303 2.21 -8.42 -9.97
CA ALA A 303 3.48 -8.44 -10.71
C ALA A 303 3.73 -7.15 -11.50
N VAL A 304 2.68 -6.64 -12.16
CA VAL A 304 2.74 -5.39 -12.95
C VAL A 304 3.09 -4.14 -12.13
N HIS A 305 2.97 -4.21 -10.81
CA HIS A 305 3.19 -3.08 -9.90
C HIS A 305 4.48 -3.18 -9.08
N CYS A 306 5.25 -4.25 -9.22
CA CYS A 306 6.37 -4.57 -8.32
C CYS A 306 7.43 -3.47 -8.27
N ASP A 307 7.82 -2.93 -9.43
CA ASP A 307 8.84 -1.87 -9.50
C ASP A 307 8.38 -0.58 -8.81
N ASP A 308 7.14 -0.14 -9.11
CA ASP A 308 6.56 1.05 -8.50
C ASP A 308 6.42 0.89 -6.98
N TRP A 309 5.94 -0.27 -6.53
CA TRP A 309 5.76 -0.56 -5.11
C TRP A 309 7.09 -0.66 -4.37
N ARG A 310 8.10 -1.27 -5.00
CA ARG A 310 9.47 -1.28 -4.48
C ARG A 310 9.97 0.15 -4.29
N GLU A 311 9.89 1.00 -5.31
CA GLU A 311 10.34 2.40 -5.19
C GLU A 311 9.61 3.16 -4.07
N GLU A 312 8.29 3.00 -3.97
CA GLU A 312 7.48 3.63 -2.93
C GLU A 312 7.88 3.14 -1.54
N LEU A 313 8.11 1.84 -1.38
CA LEU A 313 8.55 1.25 -0.12
C LEU A 313 9.98 1.71 0.25
N VAL A 314 10.92 1.70 -0.69
CA VAL A 314 12.30 2.19 -0.44
C VAL A 314 12.26 3.64 0.02
N ARG A 315 11.46 4.51 -0.62
CA ARG A 315 11.30 5.92 -0.20
C ARG A 315 10.69 6.04 1.20
N LEU A 316 9.69 5.22 1.52
CA LEU A 316 9.10 5.17 2.87
C LEU A 316 10.16 4.77 3.91
N MET A 317 10.85 3.65 3.68
CA MET A 317 11.82 3.08 4.61
C MET A 317 13.01 4.00 4.81
N ALA A 318 13.54 4.56 3.71
CA ALA A 318 14.65 5.51 3.77
C ALA A 318 14.31 6.72 4.67
N ASN A 319 13.06 7.19 4.66
CA ASN A 319 12.61 8.37 5.42
C ASN A 319 11.96 8.06 6.76
N LEU A 320 11.95 6.79 7.16
CA LEU A 320 11.33 6.37 8.41
C LEU A 320 12.07 7.00 9.61
N ALA A 321 11.31 7.28 10.67
CA ALA A 321 11.80 7.68 11.97
C ALA A 321 11.39 6.61 13.00
N PRO A 322 12.16 5.52 13.16
CA PRO A 322 11.82 4.41 14.06
C PRO A 322 11.55 4.87 15.50
N TRP A 323 12.27 5.88 16.00
CA TRP A 323 12.04 6.47 17.33
C TRP A 323 10.66 7.12 17.50
N ARG A 324 10.10 7.70 16.44
CA ARG A 324 8.74 8.24 16.48
C ARG A 324 7.71 7.13 16.38
N LEU A 325 7.96 6.18 15.49
CA LEU A 325 7.09 5.03 15.26
C LEU A 325 6.95 4.18 16.55
N ALA A 326 8.05 3.96 17.27
CA ALA A 326 8.06 3.25 18.55
C ALA A 326 7.22 3.93 19.65
N LYS A 327 7.14 5.27 19.60
CA LYS A 327 6.35 6.10 20.52
C LYS A 327 4.91 6.30 20.02
N ALA A 328 4.56 5.81 18.83
CA ALA A 328 3.25 6.04 18.24
C ALA A 328 2.17 5.33 19.06
N VAL A 329 1.28 6.11 19.68
CA VAL A 329 0.13 5.57 20.41
C VAL A 329 -0.96 5.23 19.40
N LEU A 330 -1.27 3.94 19.26
CA LEU A 330 -2.32 3.44 18.36
C LEU A 330 -3.74 3.61 18.93
N GLN A 331 -4.06 4.75 19.56
CA GLN A 331 -5.31 4.99 20.30
C GLN A 331 -6.57 4.47 19.57
N GLY A 332 -7.01 3.24 19.88
CA GLY A 332 -8.13 2.57 19.20
C GLY A 332 -7.90 2.17 17.74
N LYS A 333 -6.74 2.46 17.15
CA LYS A 333 -6.35 2.09 15.79
C LYS A 333 -5.82 0.67 15.79
N ARG A 334 -6.49 -0.26 15.11
CA ARG A 334 -6.02 -1.66 15.08
C ARG A 334 -4.79 -1.83 14.19
N ARG A 335 -4.83 -1.24 12.99
CA ARG A 335 -3.81 -1.37 11.94
C ARG A 335 -3.79 -0.10 11.07
N PRO A 336 -3.30 1.04 11.57
CA PRO A 336 -3.25 2.26 10.74
C PRO A 336 -2.27 2.08 9.57
N ARG A 337 -2.65 2.60 8.40
CA ARG A 337 -1.78 2.62 7.21
C ARG A 337 -0.68 3.66 7.33
N LEU A 338 0.53 3.26 6.96
CA LEU A 338 1.69 4.15 6.77
C LEU A 338 1.84 4.55 5.29
N LEU A 339 1.61 3.59 4.39
CA LEU A 339 1.69 3.76 2.94
C LEU A 339 0.57 3.00 2.27
N LEU A 340 -0.04 3.59 1.25
CA LEU A 340 -0.95 2.92 0.33
C LEU A 340 -0.26 2.86 -1.03
N PHE A 341 -0.01 1.66 -1.54
CA PHE A 341 0.68 1.51 -2.81
C PHE A 341 -0.18 1.97 -3.99
N SER A 342 0.44 2.57 -5.00
CA SER A 342 -0.26 3.09 -6.19
C SER A 342 -0.66 2.00 -7.19
N GLY A 343 -1.36 2.37 -8.27
CA GLY A 343 -1.75 1.45 -9.35
C GLY A 343 -3.01 0.59 -9.10
N GLN A 344 -3.47 0.49 -7.86
CA GLN A 344 -4.51 -0.48 -7.47
C GLN A 344 -5.96 0.01 -7.63
N GLN A 345 -6.78 -0.79 -8.31
CA GLN A 345 -8.23 -0.56 -8.53
C GLN A 345 -9.16 -1.37 -7.60
N ARG A 346 -8.60 -2.31 -6.83
CA ARG A 346 -9.36 -3.20 -5.93
C ARG A 346 -9.93 -2.46 -4.71
N GLN A 347 -11.00 -3.01 -4.12
CA GLN A 347 -11.62 -2.44 -2.91
C GLN A 347 -10.68 -2.53 -1.70
N SER A 348 -10.11 -3.71 -1.45
CA SER A 348 -9.00 -3.89 -0.50
C SER A 348 -7.71 -3.67 -1.26
N LYS A 349 -6.87 -2.76 -0.75
CA LYS A 349 -5.63 -2.36 -1.40
C LYS A 349 -4.43 -2.77 -0.55
N VAL A 350 -3.37 -3.23 -1.20
CA VAL A 350 -2.06 -3.48 -0.62
C VAL A 350 -1.54 -2.19 -0.02
N CYS A 351 -1.15 -2.27 1.23
CA CYS A 351 -0.65 -1.14 1.99
C CYS A 351 0.36 -1.62 3.04
N VAL A 352 1.22 -0.71 3.49
CA VAL A 352 2.06 -0.91 4.67
C VAL A 352 1.26 -0.48 5.88
N LEU A 353 1.11 -1.39 6.83
CA LEU A 353 0.35 -1.24 8.06
C LEU A 353 1.30 -1.29 9.25
N LEU A 354 0.95 -0.54 10.29
CA LEU A 354 1.57 -0.71 11.60
C LEU A 354 0.64 -1.56 12.48
N GLU A 355 1.15 -2.69 12.94
CA GLU A 355 0.47 -3.58 13.87
C GLU A 355 1.08 -3.51 15.25
N ARG A 356 0.27 -3.84 16.26
CA ARG A 356 0.74 -4.16 17.60
C ARG A 356 0.38 -5.61 17.91
N GLY A 357 1.39 -6.47 17.86
CA GLY A 357 1.29 -7.88 18.24
C GLY A 357 1.72 -8.11 19.68
N GLY A 358 1.73 -9.38 20.11
CA GLY A 358 2.17 -9.78 21.45
C GLY A 358 3.66 -9.49 21.72
N GLU A 359 4.49 -9.42 20.67
CA GLU A 359 5.93 -9.17 20.77
C GLU A 359 6.33 -7.70 20.58
N GLY A 360 5.38 -6.81 20.26
CA GLY A 360 5.66 -5.38 20.04
C GLY A 360 5.01 -4.81 18.79
N LEU A 361 5.59 -3.72 18.28
CA LEU A 361 5.15 -3.10 17.04
C LEU A 361 5.76 -3.82 15.84
N ARG A 362 4.98 -3.95 14.77
CA ARG A 362 5.40 -4.63 13.54
C ARG A 362 4.94 -3.86 12.30
N LEU A 363 5.82 -3.76 11.30
CA LEU A 363 5.46 -3.35 9.94
C LEU A 363 4.97 -4.56 9.15
N VAL A 364 3.81 -4.43 8.52
CA VAL A 364 3.16 -5.54 7.80
C VAL A 364 2.69 -5.04 6.44
N VAL A 365 2.89 -5.84 5.39
CA VAL A 365 2.26 -5.61 4.08
C VAL A 365 1.04 -6.50 3.96
N ASP A 366 -0.14 -5.90 3.76
CA ASP A 366 -1.40 -6.63 3.66
C ASP A 366 -2.45 -5.84 2.86
N TYR A 367 -3.52 -6.53 2.45
CA TYR A 367 -4.68 -5.94 1.81
C TYR A 367 -5.60 -5.35 2.87
N SER A 368 -5.88 -4.05 2.76
CA SER A 368 -6.81 -3.38 3.66
C SER A 368 -7.81 -2.53 2.89
N GLY A 369 -9.10 -2.69 3.22
CA GLY A 369 -10.16 -1.75 2.88
C GLY A 369 -10.28 -0.58 3.86
N SER A 370 -9.53 -0.61 4.98
CA SER A 370 -9.57 0.48 5.97
C SER A 370 -8.96 1.74 5.39
N ASN A 371 -9.61 2.87 5.65
CA ASN A 371 -9.06 4.17 5.25
C ASN A 371 -8.17 4.84 6.30
N GLU A 372 -8.11 4.27 7.49
CA GLU A 372 -7.39 4.81 8.64
C GLU A 372 -5.88 4.88 8.38
N ARG A 373 -5.28 6.02 8.74
CA ARG A 373 -3.86 6.32 8.54
C ARG A 373 -3.20 6.69 9.86
N LEU A 374 -1.91 6.40 9.96
CA LEU A 374 -1.05 7.08 10.92
C LEU A 374 -0.60 8.39 10.26
N PRO A 375 -0.66 9.55 10.95
CA PRO A 375 -0.12 10.78 10.39
C PRO A 375 1.40 10.67 10.17
N GLN A 376 1.90 11.20 9.05
CA GLN A 376 3.31 11.10 8.68
C GLN A 376 4.27 11.68 9.73
N SER A 377 3.88 12.74 10.44
CA SER A 377 4.71 13.32 11.52
C SER A 377 4.95 12.38 12.70
N ARG A 378 4.21 11.25 12.78
CA ARG A 378 4.38 10.22 13.81
C ARG A 378 5.38 9.14 13.40
N PHE A 379 5.86 9.10 12.16
CA PHE A 379 6.75 8.02 11.71
C PHE A 379 7.76 8.40 10.62
N LEU A 380 7.71 9.59 10.04
CA LEU A 380 8.72 10.09 9.11
C LEU A 380 9.65 11.09 9.80
N ARG A 381 10.88 11.17 9.28
CA ARG A 381 11.82 12.23 9.62
C ARG A 381 11.32 13.56 9.07
N GLU A 382 11.63 14.65 9.75
CA GLU A 382 11.49 15.97 9.14
C GLU A 382 12.60 16.09 8.07
N ILE A 383 12.24 16.56 6.88
CA ILE A 383 13.16 16.81 5.77
C ILE A 383 13.57 18.27 5.79
#